data_AF-A0A133VGM9-F1
#
_entry.id   AF-A0A133VGM9-F1
#
_cell.length_a   1.000
_cell.length_b   1.000
_cell.length_c   1.000
_cell.angle_alpha   90.00
_cell.angle_beta   90.00
_cell.angle_gamma   90.00
#
_symmetry.space_group_name_H-M   'P 1'
#
loop_
_entity.id
_entity.type
_entity.pdbx_description
1 polymer ?
#
loop_
_entity_poly.entity_id
_entity_poly.type
_entity_poly.pdbx_seq_one_letter_code
_entity_poly.pdbx_strand_id
1 'polypeptide(L)'
;MKGVIVTNRSKSTEENSDLKAIDYFKGTHGHIKSFKESLESFLRGNGIDLFIITKKFRLVRGNRKIKEYPRKKYDPNKINKELHEIIPNYDFGVVLLSKKFFLNIFRPGKENDLIKSFPEGSLWGIFTSQSALKTIDDSVVKEKGIDLLTEKKVGVARYTTSFMKEFKENLQNYSFS
;
A
#
# COMPACT_ATOMS: atom_id res chain seq x y z
N MET A 1 11.15 13.00 -4.04
CA MET A 1 10.67 11.89 -3.22
C MET A 1 9.33 11.39 -3.74
N LYS A 2 9.16 10.09 -3.92
CA LYS A 2 7.99 9.44 -4.51
C LYS A 2 7.43 8.41 -3.54
N GLY A 3 6.14 8.52 -3.25
CA GLY A 3 5.45 7.64 -2.32
C GLY A 3 4.53 6.65 -3.02
N VAL A 4 4.31 5.50 -2.40
CA VAL A 4 3.27 4.56 -2.83
C VAL A 4 2.35 4.16 -1.69
N ILE A 5 1.05 4.10 -1.97
CA ILE A 5 0.06 3.47 -1.11
C ILE A 5 -0.47 2.23 -1.81
N VAL A 6 -0.43 1.07 -1.15
CA VAL A 6 -1.00 -0.19 -1.66
C VAL A 6 -2.13 -0.61 -0.75
N THR A 7 -3.32 -0.82 -1.31
CA THR A 7 -4.50 -1.23 -0.53
C THR A 7 -5.34 -2.27 -1.26
N ASN A 8 -6.23 -2.97 -0.57
CA ASN A 8 -7.22 -3.85 -1.20
C ASN A 8 -8.60 -3.20 -1.18
N ARG A 9 -9.41 -3.49 -2.21
CA ARG A 9 -10.79 -3.01 -2.27
C ARG A 9 -11.59 -3.41 -1.01
N SER A 10 -12.55 -2.57 -0.60
CA SER A 10 -13.52 -2.84 0.46
C SER A 10 -14.81 -3.44 -0.10
N LYS A 11 -15.59 -2.68 -0.88
CA LYS A 11 -16.78 -3.09 -1.66
C LYS A 11 -16.95 -2.11 -2.84
N SER A 12 -17.63 -2.52 -3.92
CA SER A 12 -18.05 -1.61 -5.02
C SER A 12 -19.57 -1.68 -5.11
N THR A 13 -20.27 -0.56 -4.94
CA THR A 13 -21.73 -0.47 -5.13
C THR A 13 -22.11 0.30 -6.41
N GLU A 14 -21.15 0.85 -7.14
CA GLU A 14 -21.38 1.59 -8.38
C GLU A 14 -20.92 0.81 -9.61
N GLU A 15 -21.73 0.87 -10.67
CA GLU A 15 -21.40 0.33 -11.99
C GLU A 15 -20.77 1.38 -12.91
N ASN A 16 -20.59 2.62 -12.45
CA ASN A 16 -20.04 3.70 -13.26
C ASN A 16 -18.52 3.54 -13.48
N SER A 17 -18.16 2.92 -14.61
CA SER A 17 -16.77 2.68 -14.99
C SER A 17 -15.97 3.93 -15.41
N ASP A 18 -16.62 5.09 -15.57
CA ASP A 18 -15.96 6.36 -15.87
C ASP A 18 -15.30 7.02 -14.66
N LEU A 19 -15.61 6.55 -13.44
CA LEU A 19 -15.00 7.03 -12.21
C LEU A 19 -13.53 6.61 -12.10
N LYS A 20 -12.73 7.47 -11.45
CA LYS A 20 -11.38 7.12 -11.02
C LYS A 20 -11.44 5.97 -10.02
N ALA A 21 -10.45 5.08 -10.02
CA ALA A 21 -10.46 3.92 -9.14
C ALA A 21 -10.57 4.28 -7.65
N ILE A 22 -9.97 5.39 -7.21
CA ILE A 22 -10.07 5.88 -5.83
C ILE A 22 -11.51 6.24 -5.43
N ASP A 23 -12.32 6.73 -6.36
CA ASP A 23 -13.71 7.13 -6.12
C ASP A 23 -14.70 5.97 -6.41
N TYR A 24 -14.32 5.04 -7.30
CA TYR A 24 -15.13 3.87 -7.67
C TYR A 24 -15.27 2.83 -6.55
N PHE A 25 -14.19 2.58 -5.79
CA PHE A 25 -14.25 1.65 -4.66
C PHE A 25 -14.73 2.39 -3.42
N LYS A 26 -15.96 2.11 -2.95
CA LYS A 26 -16.53 2.75 -1.75
C LYS A 26 -16.14 2.05 -0.44
N GLY A 27 -16.34 2.74 0.69
CA GLY A 27 -16.09 2.23 2.04
C GLY A 27 -14.82 2.81 2.66
N THR A 28 -13.83 1.97 2.99
CA THR A 28 -12.57 2.43 3.62
C THR A 28 -11.71 3.34 2.74
N HIS A 29 -12.07 3.51 1.48
CA HIS A 29 -11.33 4.33 0.53
C HIS A 29 -11.48 5.83 0.77
N GLY A 30 -12.55 6.28 1.44
CA GLY A 30 -12.63 7.66 1.92
C GLY A 30 -11.46 7.98 2.87
N HIS A 31 -11.17 7.08 3.82
CA HIS A 31 -10.01 7.21 4.68
C HIS A 31 -8.69 7.16 3.88
N ILE A 32 -8.55 6.25 2.92
CA ILE A 32 -7.32 6.14 2.11
C ILE A 32 -7.10 7.41 1.26
N LYS A 33 -8.18 8.01 0.74
CA LYS A 33 -8.14 9.28 0.02
C LYS A 33 -7.68 10.42 0.93
N SER A 34 -8.29 10.58 2.11
CA SER A 34 -7.85 11.59 3.09
C SER A 34 -6.41 11.37 3.56
N PHE A 35 -5.98 10.12 3.71
CA PHE A 35 -4.59 9.78 4.04
C PHE A 35 -3.63 10.25 2.94
N LYS A 36 -3.94 9.88 1.70
CA LYS A 36 -3.17 10.28 0.52
C LYS A 36 -3.08 11.80 0.42
N GLU A 37 -4.21 12.50 0.49
CA GLU A 37 -4.28 13.97 0.43
C GLU A 37 -3.46 14.62 1.56
N SER A 38 -3.51 14.06 2.77
CA SER A 38 -2.76 14.56 3.91
C SER A 38 -1.25 14.35 3.78
N LEU A 39 -0.80 13.24 3.17
CA LEU A 39 0.61 13.02 2.84
C LEU A 39 1.04 13.92 1.67
N GLU A 40 0.23 14.05 0.62
CA GLU A 40 0.55 14.92 -0.53
C GLU A 40 0.68 16.39 -0.11
N SER A 41 -0.22 16.87 0.75
CA SER A 41 -0.15 18.21 1.33
C SER A 41 1.14 18.41 2.14
N PHE A 42 1.48 17.41 2.97
CA PHE A 42 2.73 17.43 3.74
C PHE A 42 3.97 17.46 2.85
N LEU A 43 3.95 16.73 1.73
CA LEU A 43 5.04 16.67 0.76
C LEU A 43 5.00 17.76 -0.31
N ARG A 44 4.18 18.80 -0.12
CA ARG A 44 4.05 19.94 -1.05
C ARG A 44 3.73 19.53 -2.50
N GLY A 45 2.92 18.48 -2.67
CA GLY A 45 2.46 17.99 -3.97
C GLY A 45 3.34 16.93 -4.64
N ASN A 46 4.38 16.43 -3.97
CA ASN A 46 5.15 15.29 -4.50
C ASN A 46 4.27 14.03 -4.63
N GLY A 47 4.38 13.37 -5.79
CA GLY A 47 3.43 12.36 -6.26
C GLY A 47 3.38 11.12 -5.37
N ILE A 48 2.21 10.88 -4.79
CA ILE A 48 1.88 9.62 -4.11
C ILE A 48 1.01 8.80 -5.03
N ASP A 49 1.57 7.68 -5.51
CA ASP A 49 0.80 6.74 -6.30
C ASP A 49 -0.06 5.86 -5.39
N LEU A 50 -1.32 5.66 -5.76
CA LEU A 50 -2.22 4.73 -5.06
C LEU A 50 -2.46 3.52 -5.95
N PHE A 51 -2.18 2.32 -5.45
CA PHE A 51 -2.53 1.05 -6.08
C PHE A 51 -3.59 0.31 -5.27
N ILE A 52 -4.65 -0.13 -5.96
CA ILE A 52 -5.79 -0.82 -5.37
C ILE A 52 -5.85 -2.24 -5.93
N ILE A 53 -5.77 -3.23 -5.04
CA ILE A 53 -5.88 -4.64 -5.35
C ILE A 53 -7.35 -5.05 -5.38
N THR A 54 -7.77 -5.68 -6.47
CA THR A 54 -9.16 -6.03 -6.74
C THR A 54 -9.28 -7.43 -7.33
N LYS A 55 -10.40 -8.10 -7.08
CA LYS A 55 -10.67 -9.40 -7.69
C LYS A 55 -11.06 -9.32 -9.18
N LYS A 56 -11.59 -8.17 -9.62
CA LYS A 56 -12.14 -7.97 -10.97
C LYS A 56 -11.11 -7.44 -11.97
N PHE A 57 -10.11 -6.69 -11.49
CA PHE A 57 -9.14 -5.98 -12.34
C PHE A 57 -7.67 -6.29 -11.95
N ARG A 58 -7.46 -7.12 -10.92
CA ARG A 58 -6.16 -7.41 -10.27
C ARG A 58 -5.57 -6.20 -9.55
N LEU A 59 -4.88 -5.31 -10.26
CA LEU A 59 -4.21 -4.14 -9.71
C LEU A 59 -4.60 -2.91 -10.53
N VAL A 60 -5.05 -1.84 -9.88
CA VAL A 60 -5.44 -0.60 -10.56
C VAL A 60 -4.83 0.62 -9.89
N ARG A 61 -4.49 1.66 -10.65
CA ARG A 61 -4.03 2.95 -10.13
C ARG A 61 -5.21 3.83 -9.74
N GLY A 62 -5.14 4.43 -8.56
CA GLY A 62 -6.21 5.23 -7.94
C GLY A 62 -6.67 6.41 -8.78
N ASN A 63 -5.77 7.06 -9.51
CA ASN A 63 -6.04 8.24 -10.32
C ASN A 63 -6.54 7.95 -11.75
N ARG A 64 -6.56 6.68 -12.17
CA ARG A 64 -7.00 6.23 -13.51
C ARG A 64 -8.47 5.80 -13.49
N LYS A 65 -9.16 5.93 -14.61
CA LYS A 65 -10.57 5.50 -14.72
C LYS A 65 -10.67 3.99 -14.76
N ILE A 66 -11.74 3.43 -14.19
CA ILE A 66 -11.95 1.97 -14.14
C ILE A 66 -12.10 1.35 -15.53
N LYS A 67 -12.73 2.05 -16.47
CA LYS A 67 -12.87 1.59 -17.86
C LYS A 67 -11.54 1.34 -18.58
N GLU A 68 -10.45 1.95 -18.11
CA GLU A 68 -9.10 1.71 -18.65
C GLU A 68 -8.54 0.33 -18.25
N TYR A 69 -9.16 -0.34 -17.27
CA TYR A 69 -8.72 -1.64 -16.77
C TYR A 69 -9.60 -2.77 -17.29
N PRO A 70 -9.07 -3.68 -18.14
CA PRO A 70 -9.82 -4.86 -18.55
C PRO A 70 -10.12 -5.74 -17.35
N ARG A 71 -11.30 -6.39 -17.37
CA ARG A 71 -11.63 -7.41 -16.37
C ARG A 71 -10.65 -8.57 -16.49
N LYS A 72 -10.02 -8.95 -15.38
CA LYS A 72 -9.04 -10.02 -15.30
C LYS A 72 -9.35 -10.91 -14.10
N LYS A 73 -9.16 -12.22 -14.25
CA LYS A 73 -9.28 -13.15 -13.13
C LYS A 73 -8.29 -12.77 -12.04
N TYR A 74 -8.73 -12.81 -10.79
CA TYR A 74 -7.86 -12.61 -9.64
C TYR A 74 -6.73 -13.65 -9.65
N ASP A 75 -5.49 -13.16 -9.62
CA ASP A 75 -4.29 -13.99 -9.64
C ASP A 75 -3.23 -13.34 -8.71
N PRO A 76 -3.05 -13.88 -7.49
CA PRO A 76 -2.07 -13.37 -6.54
C PRO A 76 -0.63 -13.38 -7.07
N ASN A 77 -0.26 -14.37 -7.90
CA ASN A 77 1.10 -14.46 -8.45
C ASN A 77 1.37 -13.29 -9.40
N LYS A 78 0.42 -13.00 -10.28
CA LYS A 78 0.57 -11.87 -11.21
C LYS A 78 0.55 -10.52 -10.49
N ILE A 79 -0.27 -10.37 -9.45
CA ILE A 79 -0.27 -9.13 -8.65
C ILE A 79 1.05 -8.98 -7.89
N ASN A 80 1.57 -10.06 -7.30
CA ASN A 80 2.87 -10.08 -6.65
C ASN A 80 3.99 -9.68 -7.64
N LYS A 81 4.02 -10.27 -8.84
CA LYS A 81 4.97 -9.90 -9.89
C LYS A 81 4.87 -8.43 -10.30
N GLU A 82 3.66 -7.93 -10.58
CA GLU A 82 3.44 -6.53 -10.94
C GLU A 82 3.91 -5.59 -9.82
N LEU A 83 3.68 -5.94 -8.54
CA LEU A 83 4.15 -5.14 -7.40
C LEU A 83 5.67 -5.20 -7.23
N HIS A 84 6.31 -6.34 -7.50
CA HIS A 84 7.78 -6.48 -7.51
C HIS A 84 8.44 -5.54 -8.52
N GLU A 85 7.80 -5.28 -9.66
CA GLU A 85 8.28 -4.35 -10.68
C GLU A 85 8.04 -2.88 -10.29
N ILE A 86 6.99 -2.61 -9.49
CA ILE A 86 6.54 -1.25 -9.16
C ILE A 86 7.25 -0.71 -7.91
N ILE A 87 7.26 -1.48 -6.83
CA ILE A 87 7.69 -1.07 -5.48
C ILE A 87 9.11 -0.50 -5.41
N PRO A 88 10.11 -1.06 -6.12
CA PRO A 88 11.48 -0.53 -6.07
C PRO A 88 11.62 0.92 -6.57
N ASN A 89 10.62 1.47 -7.27
CA ASN A 89 10.65 2.82 -7.81
C ASN A 89 10.13 3.90 -6.83
N TYR A 90 9.98 3.58 -5.54
CA TYR A 90 9.40 4.48 -4.53
C TYR A 90 10.28 4.55 -3.29
N ASP A 91 10.48 5.77 -2.79
CA ASP A 91 11.37 6.05 -1.66
C ASP A 91 10.72 5.67 -0.31
N PHE A 92 9.39 5.68 -0.28
CA PHE A 92 8.62 5.28 0.89
C PHE A 92 7.29 4.67 0.45
N GLY A 93 6.66 3.91 1.33
CA GLY A 93 5.32 3.42 1.04
C GLY A 93 4.49 2.98 2.23
N VAL A 94 3.20 2.82 1.97
CA VAL A 94 2.21 2.44 2.97
C VAL A 94 1.35 1.30 2.44
N VAL A 95 1.37 0.16 3.12
CA VAL A 95 0.66 -1.07 2.75
C VAL A 95 -0.52 -1.28 3.70
N LEU A 96 -1.73 -1.02 3.19
CA LEU A 96 -3.00 -1.12 3.90
C LEU A 96 -3.79 -2.34 3.40
N LEU A 97 -3.41 -3.53 3.84
CA LEU A 97 -3.99 -4.80 3.37
C LEU A 97 -4.66 -5.61 4.48
N SER A 98 -5.80 -6.22 4.17
CA SER A 98 -6.37 -7.27 5.03
C SER A 98 -5.43 -8.49 5.06
N LYS A 99 -5.49 -9.25 6.16
CA LYS A 99 -4.68 -10.46 6.38
C LYS A 99 -4.58 -11.34 5.14
N LYS A 100 -5.73 -11.61 4.51
CA LYS A 100 -5.83 -12.48 3.33
C LYS A 100 -5.06 -11.92 2.13
N PHE A 101 -5.16 -10.63 1.84
CA PHE A 101 -4.44 -10.05 0.71
C PHE A 101 -2.94 -9.97 1.01
N PHE A 102 -2.57 -9.57 2.23
CA PHE A 102 -1.18 -9.50 2.64
C PHE A 102 -0.47 -10.85 2.53
N LEU A 103 -0.98 -11.90 3.17
CA LEU A 103 -0.32 -13.22 3.14
C LEU A 103 -0.27 -13.85 1.74
N ASN A 104 -1.28 -13.61 0.88
CA ASN A 104 -1.32 -14.20 -0.45
C ASN A 104 -0.47 -13.46 -1.49
N ILE A 105 -0.32 -12.14 -1.34
CA ILE A 105 0.33 -11.27 -2.31
C ILE A 105 1.71 -10.83 -1.84
N PHE A 106 1.85 -10.35 -0.59
CA PHE A 106 3.14 -9.96 -0.04
C PHE A 106 4.00 -11.15 0.34
N ARG A 107 3.39 -12.27 0.74
CA ARG A 107 4.09 -13.55 0.97
C ARG A 107 5.32 -13.41 1.86
N PRO A 108 5.18 -12.74 3.01
CA PRO A 108 6.30 -12.51 3.91
C PRO A 108 6.98 -13.83 4.30
N GLY A 109 8.31 -13.84 4.31
CA GLY A 109 9.13 -15.01 4.63
C GLY A 109 9.22 -16.07 3.52
N LYS A 110 8.73 -15.79 2.31
CA LYS A 110 8.85 -16.70 1.14
C LYS A 110 9.93 -16.23 0.16
N GLU A 111 10.21 -17.06 -0.85
CA GLU A 111 11.11 -16.70 -1.95
C GLU A 111 10.68 -15.41 -2.65
N ASN A 112 9.39 -15.30 -2.99
CA ASN A 112 8.80 -14.13 -3.66
C ASN A 112 8.23 -13.08 -2.69
N ASP A 113 8.85 -12.90 -1.52
CA ASP A 113 8.46 -11.91 -0.52
C ASP A 113 8.60 -10.48 -1.05
N LEU A 114 7.50 -9.71 -1.08
CA LEU A 114 7.51 -8.33 -1.57
C LEU A 114 8.29 -7.36 -0.68
N ILE A 115 8.51 -7.69 0.59
CA ILE A 115 9.30 -6.86 1.50
C ILE A 115 10.77 -6.80 1.03
N LYS A 116 11.28 -7.87 0.42
CA LYS A 116 12.62 -7.90 -0.18
C LYS A 116 12.79 -6.88 -1.32
N SER A 117 11.69 -6.41 -1.91
CA SER A 117 11.69 -5.43 -3.00
C SER A 117 11.56 -3.99 -2.53
N PHE A 118 11.39 -3.76 -1.23
CA PHE A 118 11.50 -2.41 -0.67
C PHE A 118 12.92 -1.91 -0.88
N PRO A 119 13.13 -0.66 -1.32
CA PRO A 119 14.49 -0.12 -1.45
C PRO A 119 15.25 -0.14 -0.12
N GLU A 120 16.58 -0.21 -0.19
CA GLU A 120 17.41 -0.09 1.00
C GLU A 120 17.27 1.31 1.61
N GLY A 121 17.31 1.40 2.94
CA GLY A 121 17.17 2.67 3.63
C GLY A 121 15.86 3.38 3.32
N SER A 122 14.75 2.66 3.16
CA SER A 122 13.44 3.24 2.86
C SER A 122 12.47 3.15 4.03
N LEU A 123 11.49 4.06 4.07
CA LEU A 123 10.46 4.11 5.11
C LEU A 123 9.19 3.39 4.65
N TRP A 124 8.73 2.40 5.41
CA TRP A 124 7.52 1.64 5.09
C TRP A 124 6.55 1.52 6.26
N GLY A 125 5.28 1.81 5.98
CA GLY A 125 4.18 1.60 6.90
C GLY A 125 3.38 0.35 6.55
N ILE A 126 3.38 -0.70 7.37
CA ILE A 126 2.57 -1.90 7.12
C ILE A 126 1.42 -2.01 8.12
N PHE A 127 0.21 -2.09 7.56
CA PHE A 127 -1.03 -2.10 8.29
C PHE A 127 -1.90 -3.31 7.95
N THR A 128 -1.68 -4.40 8.68
CA THR A 128 -2.46 -5.62 8.55
C THR A 128 -2.78 -6.23 9.92
N SER A 129 -3.31 -7.45 9.97
CA SER A 129 -3.57 -8.13 11.24
C SER A 129 -2.25 -8.47 11.95
N GLN A 130 -2.23 -8.43 13.28
CA GLN A 130 -1.03 -8.77 14.07
C GLN A 130 -0.45 -10.15 13.73
N SER A 131 -1.30 -11.16 13.54
CA SER A 131 -0.84 -12.50 13.14
C SER A 131 -0.17 -12.56 11.76
N ALA A 132 -0.43 -11.59 10.89
CA ALA A 132 0.26 -11.47 9.61
C ALA A 132 1.51 -10.60 9.71
N LEU A 133 1.54 -9.58 10.58
CA LEU A 133 2.78 -8.85 10.86
C LEU A 133 3.87 -9.78 11.42
N LYS A 134 3.50 -10.74 12.26
CA LYS A 134 4.43 -11.77 12.80
C LYS A 134 5.06 -12.70 11.75
N THR A 135 4.61 -12.64 10.49
CA THR A 135 5.18 -13.46 9.41
C THR A 135 6.27 -12.73 8.63
N ILE A 136 6.47 -11.43 8.91
CA ILE A 136 7.54 -10.62 8.32
C ILE A 136 8.89 -11.16 8.81
N ASP A 137 9.82 -11.29 7.88
CA ASP A 137 11.19 -11.66 8.18
C ASP A 137 11.97 -10.40 8.61
N ASP A 138 12.12 -10.23 9.92
CA ASP A 138 12.83 -9.10 10.51
C ASP A 138 14.31 -9.05 10.10
N SER A 139 14.90 -10.16 9.64
CA SER A 139 16.29 -10.19 9.18
C SER A 139 16.47 -9.35 7.91
N VAL A 140 15.57 -9.50 6.94
CA VAL A 140 15.55 -8.72 5.69
C VAL A 140 15.36 -7.23 5.97
N VAL A 141 14.46 -6.90 6.90
CA VAL A 141 14.18 -5.51 7.28
C VAL A 141 15.44 -4.86 7.85
N LYS A 142 16.14 -5.55 8.75
CA LYS A 142 17.39 -5.07 9.37
C LYS A 142 18.54 -4.99 8.37
N GLU A 143 18.74 -6.03 7.56
CA GLU A 143 19.83 -6.10 6.58
C GLU A 143 19.75 -4.94 5.58
N LYS A 144 18.54 -4.60 5.12
CA LYS A 144 18.32 -3.51 4.16
C LYS A 144 18.17 -2.13 4.82
N GLY A 145 18.27 -2.04 6.14
CA GLY A 145 18.05 -0.78 6.87
C GLY A 145 16.67 -0.16 6.62
N ILE A 146 15.63 -0.98 6.47
CA ILE A 146 14.27 -0.50 6.23
C ILE A 146 13.67 -0.05 7.57
N ASP A 147 13.23 1.20 7.65
CA ASP A 147 12.44 1.66 8.79
C ASP A 147 10.99 1.21 8.59
N LEU A 148 10.62 0.16 9.31
CA LEU A 148 9.32 -0.45 9.21
C LEU A 148 8.41 -0.02 10.37
N LEU A 149 7.48 0.88 10.08
CA LEU A 149 6.42 1.25 11.02
C LEU A 149 5.26 0.27 10.90
N THR A 150 4.90 -0.35 12.02
CA THR A 150 3.77 -1.28 12.09
C THR A 150 2.78 -0.85 13.16
N GLU A 151 1.49 -0.87 12.83
CA GLU A 151 0.44 -0.60 13.81
C GLU A 151 -0.48 -1.82 13.94
N LYS A 152 -0.69 -2.26 15.20
CA LYS A 152 -1.59 -3.37 15.51
C LYS A 152 -3.03 -2.97 15.20
N LYS A 153 -3.68 -3.67 14.27
CA LYS A 153 -5.12 -3.50 14.03
C LYS A 153 -5.99 -4.37 14.94
N VAL A 154 -7.03 -3.77 15.50
CA VAL A 154 -8.28 -4.42 15.91
C VAL A 154 -9.36 -3.99 14.91
N GLY A 155 -9.68 -4.83 13.92
CA GLY A 155 -10.76 -4.58 12.95
C GLY A 155 -10.36 -4.01 11.58
N VAL A 156 -11.30 -3.30 10.91
CA VAL A 156 -11.18 -2.85 9.50
C VAL A 156 -10.03 -1.86 9.34
N ALA A 157 -9.33 -1.95 8.22
CA ALA A 157 -8.12 -1.20 7.91
C ALA A 157 -8.26 0.33 7.89
N ARG A 158 -8.24 0.97 9.07
CA ARG A 158 -8.11 2.42 9.26
C ARG A 158 -6.73 2.71 9.86
N TYR A 159 -6.08 3.77 9.41
CA TYR A 159 -4.87 4.30 10.06
C TYR A 159 -5.32 5.18 11.24
N THR A 160 -4.49 5.29 12.28
CA THR A 160 -4.74 6.23 13.37
C THR A 160 -4.07 7.56 13.11
N THR A 161 -4.55 8.61 13.76
CA THR A 161 -3.90 9.93 13.71
C THR A 161 -2.48 9.88 14.28
N SER A 162 -2.25 9.05 15.30
CA SER A 162 -0.92 8.84 15.89
C SER A 162 0.05 8.24 14.89
N PHE A 163 -0.34 7.17 14.18
CA PHE A 163 0.51 6.61 13.13
C PHE A 163 0.80 7.67 12.06
N MET A 164 -0.22 8.41 11.62
CA MET A 164 -0.03 9.40 10.56
C MET A 164 0.96 10.49 10.98
N LYS A 165 0.93 10.89 12.24
CA LYS A 165 1.89 11.82 12.82
C LYS A 165 3.30 11.21 12.84
N GLU A 166 3.46 10.02 13.40
CA GLU A 166 4.73 9.30 13.49
C GLU A 166 5.34 9.04 12.11
N PHE A 167 4.53 8.61 11.14
CA PHE A 167 4.97 8.37 9.76
C PHE A 167 5.47 9.66 9.12
N LYS A 168 4.77 10.78 9.32
CA LYS A 168 5.23 12.09 8.80
C LYS A 168 6.52 12.55 9.48
N GLU A 169 6.63 12.39 10.80
CA GLU A 169 7.84 12.75 11.56
C GLU A 169 9.05 11.95 11.07
N ASN A 170 8.90 10.63 10.92
CA ASN A 170 9.94 9.80 10.31
C ASN A 170 10.26 10.29 8.89
N LEU A 171 9.23 10.54 8.07
CA LEU A 171 9.44 11.03 6.70
C LEU A 171 10.19 12.38 6.65
N GLN A 172 10.15 13.23 7.69
CA GLN A 172 10.99 14.43 7.79
C GLN A 172 12.47 14.08 7.96
N ASN A 173 12.77 13.06 8.78
CA ASN A 173 14.13 12.58 9.00
C ASN A 173 14.71 11.94 7.73
N TYR A 174 13.84 11.43 6.86
CA TYR A 174 14.14 10.95 5.51
C TYR A 174 14.23 12.08 4.46
N SER A 175 14.23 13.35 4.86
CA SER A 175 14.59 14.46 3.96
C SER A 175 16.07 14.32 3.60
N PHE A 176 16.36 13.42 2.65
CA PHE A 176 17.68 13.18 2.12
C PHE A 176 18.26 14.50 1.59
N SER A 177 19.52 14.71 1.94
CA SER A 177 20.42 15.73 1.40
C SER A 177 20.49 15.67 -0.12
#